data_AF-A0AA92TJW4-F1
#
_entry.id   AF-A0AA92TJW4-F1
#
_cell.length_a   1.000
_cell.length_b   1.000
_cell.length_c   1.000
_cell.angle_alpha   90.00
_cell.angle_beta   90.00
_cell.angle_gamma   90.00
#
_symmetry.space_group_name_H-M   'P 1'
#
loop_
_entity.id
_entity.type
_entity.pdbx_description
1 polymer ?
#
loop_
_entity_poly.entity_id
_entity_poly.type
_entity_poly.pdbx_seq_one_letter_code
_entity_poly.pdbx_strand_id
1 'polypeptide(L)'
;MDKNNLKDAYDIGENMAVLSGEGRSYTIINKETGKTRQLVSEDGTLLVTDNEIDFDAIYKGCPDFNGCKSVRYWFGRYDNFRNGVCAICWTVYPDGRYFADEDGFGMEDNDEENAYCIINKDLEIIVPFQPMDDVKEMLKKYEK
;
A
#
# COMPACT_ATOMS: atom_id res chain seq x y z
N MET A 1 -9.25 16.00 -14.78
CA MET A 1 -7.97 15.95 -14.04
C MET A 1 -7.09 17.05 -14.60
N ASP A 2 -6.81 18.07 -13.79
CA ASP A 2 -6.02 19.22 -14.24
C ASP A 2 -4.57 18.80 -14.49
N LYS A 3 -4.01 19.25 -15.61
CA LYS A 3 -2.63 18.95 -16.04
C LYS A 3 -1.56 19.39 -15.03
N ASN A 4 -1.93 20.19 -14.03
CA ASN A 4 -1.03 20.65 -12.97
C ASN A 4 -0.73 19.58 -11.92
N ASN A 5 -1.63 18.61 -11.68
CA ASN A 5 -1.43 17.58 -10.65
C ASN A 5 -0.40 16.50 -11.04
N LEU A 6 0.06 16.49 -12.30
CA LEU A 6 1.06 15.52 -12.78
C LEU A 6 2.51 15.94 -12.47
N LYS A 7 2.75 17.21 -12.11
CA LYS A 7 4.11 17.70 -11.82
C LYS A 7 4.66 17.17 -10.49
N ASP A 8 3.76 16.88 -9.55
CA ASP A 8 4.10 16.38 -8.22
C ASP A 8 4.01 14.84 -8.14
N ALA A 9 3.69 14.18 -9.26
CA ALA A 9 3.61 12.73 -9.32
C ALA A 9 5.02 12.12 -9.39
N TYR A 10 5.36 11.28 -8.43
CA TYR A 10 6.63 10.57 -8.36
C TYR A 10 6.63 9.41 -9.38
N ASP A 11 7.64 9.36 -10.25
CA ASP A 11 7.80 8.26 -11.21
C ASP A 11 8.14 6.96 -10.47
N ILE A 12 7.38 5.90 -10.76
CA ILE A 12 7.58 4.58 -10.15
C ILE A 12 7.88 3.51 -11.21
N GLY A 13 8.42 3.86 -12.37
CA GLY A 13 8.81 2.93 -13.43
C GLY A 13 7.68 2.56 -14.41
N GLU A 14 8.05 2.08 -15.60
CA GLU A 14 7.13 1.60 -16.65
C GLU A 14 5.96 2.53 -17.01
N ASN A 15 6.21 3.84 -17.12
CA ASN A 15 5.18 4.86 -17.33
C ASN A 15 4.16 4.97 -16.18
N MET A 16 4.43 4.39 -15.02
CA MET A 16 3.61 4.52 -13.83
C MET A 16 4.12 5.66 -12.95
N ALA A 17 3.21 6.30 -12.24
CA ALA A 17 3.53 7.33 -11.27
C ALA A 17 2.60 7.24 -10.05
N VAL A 18 3.04 7.81 -8.93
CA VAL A 18 2.23 7.95 -7.72
C VAL A 18 2.05 9.42 -7.41
N LEU A 19 0.83 9.80 -7.07
CA LEU A 19 0.50 11.07 -6.48
C LEU A 19 0.16 10.84 -5.00
N SER A 20 1.04 11.33 -4.12
CA SER A 20 0.75 11.49 -2.69
C SER A 20 0.22 12.91 -2.49
N GLY A 21 -1.08 13.05 -2.28
CA GLY A 21 -1.74 14.35 -2.19
C GLY A 21 -1.80 14.87 -0.76
N GLU A 22 -2.81 15.68 -0.45
CA GLU A 22 -3.07 16.13 0.92
C GLU A 22 -3.41 14.95 1.84
N GLY A 23 -3.07 15.09 3.12
CA GLY A 23 -3.34 14.08 4.14
C GLY A 23 -2.66 12.75 3.85
N ARG A 24 -3.47 11.68 3.80
CA ARG A 24 -3.03 10.29 3.56
C ARG A 24 -3.32 9.80 2.15
N SER A 25 -3.74 10.69 1.25
CA SER A 25 -4.20 10.28 -0.06
C SER A 25 -3.08 9.62 -0.88
N TYR A 26 -3.42 8.52 -1.55
CA TYR A 26 -2.48 7.75 -2.36
C TYR A 26 -3.14 7.32 -3.67
N THR A 27 -2.65 7.84 -4.80
CA THR A 27 -3.18 7.55 -6.13
C THR A 27 -2.09 7.03 -7.05
N ILE A 28 -2.35 5.91 -7.73
CA ILE A 28 -1.47 5.37 -8.77
C ILE A 28 -2.01 5.81 -10.14
N ILE A 29 -1.09 6.20 -11.02
CA ILE A 29 -1.37 6.74 -12.35
C ILE A 29 -0.61 5.90 -13.36
N ASN A 30 -1.31 5.43 -14.39
CA ASN A 30 -0.69 4.96 -15.62
C ASN A 30 -0.60 6.14 -16.60
N LYS A 31 0.60 6.68 -16.83
CA LYS A 31 0.83 7.85 -17.69
C LYS A 31 0.65 7.56 -19.17
N GLU A 32 0.76 6.30 -19.58
CA GLU A 32 0.58 5.87 -20.97
C GLU A 32 -0.90 5.86 -21.35
N THR A 33 -1.76 5.30 -20.49
CA THR A 33 -3.21 5.21 -20.74
C THR A 33 -4.01 6.37 -20.16
N GLY A 34 -3.44 7.12 -19.22
CA GLY A 34 -4.12 8.16 -18.44
C GLY A 34 -5.05 7.61 -17.35
N LYS A 35 -5.12 6.28 -17.16
CA LYS A 35 -5.90 5.67 -16.08
C LYS A 35 -5.32 6.07 -14.72
N THR A 36 -6.19 6.27 -13.75
CA THR A 36 -5.82 6.54 -12.36
C THR A 36 -6.62 5.66 -11.41
N ARG A 37 -6.03 5.35 -10.26
CA ARG A 37 -6.70 4.61 -9.20
C ARG A 37 -6.25 5.14 -7.85
N GLN A 38 -7.19 5.73 -7.13
CA GLN A 38 -6.99 6.14 -5.75
C GLN A 38 -7.16 4.93 -4.84
N LEU A 39 -6.15 4.62 -4.03
CA LEU A 39 -6.17 3.54 -3.06
C LEU A 39 -6.54 4.05 -1.67
N VAL A 40 -6.18 5.29 -1.36
CA VAL A 40 -6.42 5.91 -0.04
C VAL A 40 -6.97 7.32 -0.25
N SER A 41 -8.03 7.67 0.48
CA SER A 41 -8.55 9.04 0.57
C SER A 41 -7.70 9.92 1.47
N GLU A 42 -7.96 11.24 1.45
CA GLU A 42 -7.21 12.21 2.25
C GLU A 42 -7.31 11.96 3.77
N ASP A 43 -8.47 11.47 4.23
CA ASP A 43 -8.73 11.12 5.64
C ASP A 43 -8.18 9.74 6.04
N GLY A 44 -7.60 8.99 5.11
CA GLY A 44 -7.03 7.66 5.36
C GLY A 44 -8.01 6.50 5.18
N THR A 45 -9.17 6.68 4.58
CA THR A 45 -10.04 5.54 4.21
C THR A 45 -9.40 4.74 3.06
N LEU A 46 -9.33 3.41 3.21
CA LEU A 46 -8.84 2.51 2.17
C LEU A 46 -9.98 2.24 1.15
N LEU A 47 -9.79 2.69 -0.10
CA LEU A 47 -10.82 2.75 -1.15
C LEU A 47 -10.88 1.50 -2.05
N VAL A 48 -10.23 0.41 -1.68
CA VAL A 48 -10.31 -0.87 -2.41
C VAL A 48 -11.58 -1.64 -2.04
N THR A 49 -12.01 -2.56 -2.89
CA THR A 49 -13.18 -3.41 -2.60
C THR A 49 -12.83 -4.51 -1.60
N ASP A 50 -13.82 -5.07 -0.92
CA ASP A 50 -13.56 -6.11 0.09
C ASP A 50 -12.95 -7.38 -0.52
N ASN A 51 -13.25 -7.70 -1.78
CA ASN A 51 -12.64 -8.83 -2.49
C ASN A 51 -11.16 -8.60 -2.85
N GLU A 52 -10.67 -7.37 -2.74
CA GLU A 52 -9.26 -7.02 -2.94
C GLU A 52 -8.48 -7.02 -1.61
N ILE A 53 -9.10 -7.49 -0.54
CA ILE A 53 -8.50 -7.69 0.78
C ILE A 53 -8.80 -9.12 1.23
N ASP A 54 -7.76 -9.90 1.52
CA ASP A 54 -7.93 -11.20 2.17
C ASP A 54 -7.97 -10.99 3.69
N PHE A 55 -9.14 -10.60 4.20
CA PHE A 55 -9.33 -10.36 5.62
C PHE A 55 -8.98 -11.59 6.47
N ASP A 56 -9.33 -12.79 6.00
CA ASP A 56 -9.04 -14.03 6.73
C ASP A 56 -7.53 -14.29 6.84
N ALA A 57 -6.76 -13.98 5.81
CA ALA A 57 -5.30 -14.07 5.86
C ALA A 57 -4.71 -13.00 6.78
N ILE A 58 -5.19 -11.75 6.69
CA ILE A 58 -4.70 -10.66 7.57
C ILE A 58 -5.01 -11.00 9.03
N TYR A 59 -6.21 -11.44 9.39
CA TYR A 59 -6.53 -11.82 10.78
C TYR A 59 -5.65 -12.97 11.31
N LYS A 60 -5.12 -13.83 10.44
CA LYS A 60 -4.23 -14.93 10.84
C LYS A 60 -2.77 -14.51 10.94
N GLY A 61 -2.30 -13.61 10.07
CA GLY A 61 -0.89 -13.20 10.00
C GLY A 61 -0.57 -11.87 10.67
N CYS A 62 -1.59 -11.09 11.03
CA CYS A 62 -1.49 -9.78 11.66
C CYS A 62 -2.41 -9.76 12.90
N PRO A 63 -1.98 -10.32 14.04
CA PRO A 63 -2.81 -10.45 15.25
C PRO A 63 -3.30 -9.11 15.81
N ASP A 64 -2.60 -8.00 15.59
CA ASP A 64 -3.02 -6.66 16.08
C ASP A 64 -3.95 -5.92 15.10
N PHE A 65 -4.26 -6.52 13.94
CA PHE A 65 -5.19 -5.95 12.99
C PHE A 65 -6.64 -5.92 13.52
N ASN A 66 -7.20 -4.71 13.62
CA ASN A 66 -8.54 -4.47 14.16
C ASN A 66 -9.70 -4.61 13.16
N GLY A 67 -9.43 -5.02 11.91
CA GLY A 67 -10.46 -5.17 10.86
C GLY A 67 -10.87 -3.88 10.14
N CYS A 68 -10.33 -2.72 10.52
CA CYS A 68 -10.74 -1.44 9.95
C CYS A 68 -10.02 -1.14 8.63
N LYS A 69 -10.78 -0.72 7.61
CA LYS A 69 -10.27 -0.23 6.32
C LYS A 69 -9.77 1.22 6.42
N SER A 70 -8.85 1.46 7.35
CA SER A 70 -8.27 2.78 7.61
C SER A 70 -6.75 2.69 7.63
N VAL A 71 -6.12 3.47 6.78
CA VAL A 71 -4.69 3.73 6.78
C VAL A 71 -4.40 4.74 7.88
N ARG A 72 -3.89 4.24 9.02
CA ARG A 72 -3.50 5.10 10.15
C ARG A 72 -2.00 5.35 10.18
N TYR A 73 -1.25 4.33 9.80
CA TYR A 73 0.21 4.27 9.82
C TYR A 73 0.77 4.47 8.40
N TRP A 74 1.79 3.69 8.02
CA TRP A 74 2.41 3.80 6.71
C TRP A 74 1.60 3.09 5.60
N PHE A 75 1.59 3.71 4.43
CA PHE A 75 1.04 3.13 3.20
C PHE A 75 1.85 3.63 2.01
N GLY A 76 2.24 2.71 1.14
CA GLY A 76 3.04 3.07 -0.01
C GLY A 76 3.49 1.88 -0.82
N ARG A 77 4.30 2.16 -1.83
CA ARG A 77 4.92 1.11 -2.64
C ARG A 77 6.01 0.39 -1.87
N TYR A 78 6.08 -0.93 -2.01
CA TYR A 78 7.21 -1.72 -1.53
C TYR A 78 8.41 -1.59 -2.48
N ASP A 79 8.19 -1.65 -3.80
CA ASP A 79 9.19 -1.39 -4.85
C ASP A 79 8.54 -0.63 -6.03
N ASN A 80 9.33 -0.17 -6.98
CA ASN A 80 8.83 0.42 -8.22
C ASN A 80 8.25 -0.66 -9.15
N PHE A 81 7.40 -0.25 -10.10
CA PHE A 81 6.95 -1.11 -11.19
C PHE A 81 8.14 -1.69 -11.95
N ARG A 82 8.17 -3.02 -12.04
CA ARG A 82 9.11 -3.80 -12.84
C ARG A 82 8.39 -5.04 -13.37
N ASN A 83 8.67 -5.39 -14.62
CA ASN A 83 8.05 -6.48 -15.36
C ASN A 83 6.50 -6.45 -15.23
N GLY A 84 5.91 -5.25 -15.35
CA GLY A 84 4.46 -5.07 -15.42
C GLY A 84 3.69 -5.09 -14.09
N VAL A 85 4.35 -5.28 -12.94
CA VAL A 85 3.71 -5.36 -11.62
C VAL A 85 4.45 -4.54 -10.56
N CYS A 86 3.75 -4.23 -9.47
CA CYS A 86 4.26 -3.54 -8.29
C CYS A 86 3.56 -4.08 -7.03
N ALA A 87 4.26 -4.11 -5.89
CA ALA A 87 3.66 -4.42 -4.60
C ALA A 87 3.37 -3.13 -3.82
N ILE A 88 2.17 -3.02 -3.27
CA ILE A 88 1.77 -1.95 -2.36
C ILE A 88 1.70 -2.53 -0.95
N CYS A 89 2.29 -1.82 0.00
CA CYS A 89 2.30 -2.16 1.41
C CYS A 89 1.32 -1.26 2.16
N TRP A 90 0.61 -1.87 3.10
CA TRP A 90 -0.22 -1.25 4.11
C TRP A 90 0.24 -1.77 5.47
N THR A 91 0.83 -0.89 6.28
CA THR A 91 1.13 -1.19 7.69
C THR A 91 -0.17 -1.17 8.47
N VAL A 92 -0.63 -2.36 8.86
CA VAL A 92 -1.87 -2.57 9.61
C VAL A 92 -1.67 -2.30 11.10
N TYR A 93 -0.45 -2.56 11.59
CA TYR A 93 -0.02 -2.22 12.95
C TYR A 93 1.48 -1.91 12.97
N PRO A 94 1.94 -0.80 13.57
CA PRO A 94 3.35 -0.42 13.57
C PRO A 94 4.12 -1.23 14.61
N ASP A 95 5.45 -1.22 14.54
CA ASP A 95 6.27 -1.76 15.64
C ASP A 95 6.05 -0.98 16.95
N GLY A 96 6.42 -1.60 18.07
CA GLY A 96 6.21 -1.01 19.38
C GLY A 96 6.95 0.31 19.63
N ARG A 97 7.98 0.64 18.85
CA ARG A 97 8.69 1.94 18.96
C ARG A 97 7.82 3.10 18.55
N TYR A 98 6.80 2.86 17.73
CA TYR A 98 5.82 3.88 17.37
C TYR A 98 5.11 4.48 18.59
N PHE A 99 4.94 3.68 19.65
CA PHE A 99 4.28 4.10 20.89
C PHE A 99 5.25 4.65 21.94
N ALA A 100 6.55 4.71 21.62
CA ALA A 100 7.54 5.29 22.50
C ALA A 100 7.29 6.79 22.68
N ASP A 101 7.38 7.26 23.92
CA ASP A 101 7.47 8.69 24.22
C ASP A 101 8.90 9.23 23.96
N GLU A 102 9.11 10.53 24.23
CA GLU A 102 10.35 11.23 23.88
C GLU A 102 11.59 10.70 24.62
N ASP A 103 11.44 10.10 25.80
CA ASP A 103 12.54 9.49 26.56
C ASP A 103 12.67 7.97 26.33
N GLY A 104 11.86 7.41 25.44
CA GLY A 104 11.96 6.04 24.95
C GLY A 104 11.24 5.00 25.82
N PHE A 105 10.34 5.42 26.71
CA PHE A 105 9.43 4.57 27.46
C PHE A 105 8.09 4.40 26.71
N GLY A 106 7.24 3.48 27.17
CA GLY A 106 5.93 3.24 26.53
C GLY A 106 5.95 2.39 25.26
N MET A 107 7.11 1.85 24.87
CA MET A 107 7.19 0.88 23.77
C MET A 107 6.37 -0.38 24.08
N GLU A 108 5.70 -0.90 23.06
CA GLU A 108 5.07 -2.20 23.09
C GLU A 108 6.05 -3.29 22.62
N ASP A 109 5.82 -4.55 23.02
CA ASP A 109 6.62 -5.70 22.60
C ASP A 109 5.95 -6.38 21.40
N ASN A 110 5.94 -5.69 20.27
CA ASN A 110 5.35 -6.16 19.03
C ASN A 110 6.19 -5.76 17.81
N ASP A 111 6.15 -6.59 16.78
CA ASP A 111 6.74 -6.32 15.47
C ASP A 111 5.76 -5.54 14.58
N GLU A 112 6.28 -4.89 13.54
CA GLU A 112 5.45 -4.24 12.52
C GLU A 112 4.67 -5.29 11.69
N GLU A 113 3.36 -5.12 11.62
CA GLU A 113 2.47 -5.97 10.85
C GLU A 113 2.07 -5.29 9.54
N ASN A 114 2.33 -5.97 8.42
CA ASN A 114 2.10 -5.44 7.09
C ASN A 114 1.24 -6.37 6.24
N ALA A 115 0.28 -5.79 5.52
CA ALA A 115 -0.44 -6.43 4.45
C ALA A 115 0.02 -5.85 3.10
N TYR A 116 0.21 -6.71 2.11
CA TYR A 116 0.67 -6.34 0.79
C TYR A 116 -0.34 -6.76 -0.28
N CYS A 117 -0.48 -5.98 -1.34
CA CYS A 117 -1.17 -6.40 -2.56
C CYS A 117 -0.23 -6.30 -3.76
N ILE A 118 -0.51 -7.04 -4.82
CA ILE A 118 0.18 -6.90 -6.11
C ILE A 118 -0.77 -6.25 -7.11
N ILE A 119 -0.34 -5.16 -7.71
CA ILE A 119 -1.09 -4.38 -8.69
C ILE A 119 -0.39 -4.42 -10.06
N ASN A 120 -1.18 -4.54 -11.13
CA ASN A 120 -0.69 -4.51 -12.51
C ASN A 120 -0.75 -3.10 -13.14
N LYS A 121 -0.21 -2.94 -14.36
CA LYS A 121 -0.26 -1.66 -15.09
C LYS A 121 -1.66 -1.19 -15.49
N ASP A 122 -2.65 -2.08 -15.49
CA ASP A 122 -4.05 -1.72 -15.68
C ASP A 122 -4.72 -1.20 -14.40
N LEU A 123 -3.94 -1.08 -13.32
CA LEU A 123 -4.37 -0.66 -11.98
C LEU A 123 -5.30 -1.67 -11.30
N GLU A 124 -5.24 -2.94 -11.70
CA GLU A 124 -5.99 -4.03 -11.09
C GLU A 124 -5.15 -4.69 -10.01
N ILE A 125 -5.75 -4.90 -8.84
CA ILE A 125 -5.14 -5.70 -7.77
C ILE A 125 -5.32 -7.17 -8.17
N ILE A 126 -4.21 -7.81 -8.56
CA ILE A 126 -4.19 -9.21 -9.01
C ILE A 126 -3.89 -10.19 -7.88
N VAL A 127 -3.35 -9.69 -6.77
CA VAL A 127 -3.22 -10.41 -5.50
C VAL A 127 -3.81 -9.51 -4.40
N PRO A 128 -4.90 -9.92 -3.73
CA PRO A 128 -5.51 -9.16 -2.64
C PRO A 128 -4.52 -8.80 -1.52
N PHE A 129 -4.82 -7.73 -0.78
CA PHE A 129 -4.07 -7.37 0.42
C PHE A 129 -4.02 -8.55 1.39
N GLN A 130 -2.81 -9.03 1.69
CA GLN A 130 -2.54 -10.13 2.61
C GLN A 130 -1.10 -10.06 3.14
N PRO A 131 -0.79 -10.69 4.28
CA PRO A 131 0.60 -10.83 4.74
C PRO A 131 1.46 -11.57 3.71
N MET A 132 2.73 -11.18 3.57
CA MET A 132 3.67 -11.85 2.66
C MET A 132 5.05 -12.00 3.32
N ASP A 133 5.53 -13.24 3.43
CA ASP A 133 6.86 -13.53 4.00
C ASP A 133 8.00 -13.01 3.11
N ASP A 134 7.91 -13.21 1.79
CA ASP A 134 8.86 -12.70 0.80
C ASP A 134 8.12 -12.02 -0.37
N VAL A 135 7.96 -10.70 -0.26
CA VAL A 135 7.32 -9.86 -1.28
C VAL A 135 8.05 -9.94 -2.62
N LYS A 136 9.39 -10.08 -2.63
CA LYS A 136 10.17 -10.16 -3.88
C LYS A 136 9.96 -11.48 -4.60
N GLU A 137 9.90 -12.59 -3.86
CA GLU A 137 9.56 -13.89 -4.45
C GLU A 137 8.12 -13.89 -4.97
N MET A 138 7.19 -13.28 -4.24
CA MET A 138 5.81 -13.16 -4.67
C MET A 138 5.69 -12.33 -5.96
N LEU A 139 6.37 -11.19 -6.06
CA LEU A 139 6.38 -10.38 -7.29
C LEU A 139 6.81 -11.20 -8.51
N LYS A 140 7.91 -11.97 -8.41
CA LYS A 140 8.43 -12.81 -9.51
C LYS A 140 7.40 -13.79 -10.09
N LYS A 141 6.41 -14.22 -9.31
CA LYS A 141 5.35 -15.14 -9.77
C LYS A 141 4.36 -14.47 -10.73
N TYR A 142 4.29 -13.14 -10.72
CA TYR A 142 3.33 -12.33 -11.49
C TYR A 142 3.97 -11.36 -12.48
N GLU A 143 5.31 -11.32 -12.54
CA GLU A 143 6.05 -10.61 -13.57
C GLU A 143 5.60 -11.07 -14.98
N LYS A 144 5.48 -10.13 -15.91
CA LYS A 144 5.06 -10.34 -17.30
C LYS A 144 6.22 -10.26 -18.28
#